data_AF-A0A355G917-F1
#
_entry.id   AF-A0A355G917-F1
#
_cell.length_a   1.000
_cell.length_b   1.000
_cell.length_c   1.000
_cell.angle_alpha   90.00
_cell.angle_beta   90.00
_cell.angle_gamma   90.00
#
_symmetry.space_group_name_H-M   'P 1'
#
loop_
_entity.id
_entity.type
_entity.pdbx_description
1 polymer ?
#
loop_
_entity_poly.entity_id
_entity_poly.type
_entity_poly.pdbx_seq_one_letter_code
_entity_poly.pdbx_strand_id
1 'polypeptide(L)'
;MYQYPRFNLFVLALFLMMTLTGCPGPATEETGEEADSETKEVLLEPFDAPKLADLDAQVEWEDQPVLDSLELLRERQSQEKPQVTVEEALKLKNTDQEMNEKILSALGRLPENDEQVDWGATINR
;
A
#
# COMPACT_ATOMS: atom_id res chain seq x y z
N MET A 1 -29.38 -35.31 12.32
CA MET A 1 -28.91 -36.12 11.18
C MET A 1 -28.95 -35.25 9.92
N TYR A 2 -27.98 -34.35 9.76
CA TYR A 2 -27.83 -33.55 8.54
C TYR A 2 -26.76 -34.22 7.67
N GLN A 3 -27.22 -35.07 6.75
CA GLN A 3 -26.37 -35.58 5.69
C GLN A 3 -26.25 -34.49 4.63
N TYR A 4 -25.19 -33.69 4.69
CA TYR A 4 -24.79 -32.89 3.54
C TYR A 4 -24.35 -33.85 2.43
N PRO A 5 -24.86 -33.71 1.20
CA PRO A 5 -24.48 -34.60 0.12
C PRO A 5 -23.01 -34.34 -0.18
N ARG A 6 -22.16 -35.35 0.07
CA ARG A 6 -20.74 -35.39 -0.28
C ARG A 6 -20.46 -35.07 -1.76
N PHE A 7 -21.50 -35.08 -2.59
CA PHE A 7 -21.47 -34.68 -3.99
C PHE A 7 -21.15 -33.18 -4.19
N ASN A 8 -21.59 -32.31 -3.27
CA ASN A 8 -21.47 -30.86 -3.44
C ASN A 8 -20.08 -30.33 -3.06
N LEU A 9 -19.41 -30.97 -2.09
CA LEU A 9 -18.03 -30.63 -1.72
C LEU A 9 -17.04 -31.08 -2.80
N PHE A 10 -17.33 -32.20 -3.49
CA PHE A 10 -16.48 -32.71 -4.56
C PHE A 10 -16.52 -31.81 -5.80
N VAL A 11 -17.69 -31.27 -6.15
CA VAL A 11 -17.84 -30.33 -7.28
C VAL A 11 -17.18 -28.98 -6.96
N LEU A 12 -17.30 -28.49 -5.73
CA LEU A 12 -16.65 -27.25 -5.29
C LEU A 12 -15.11 -27.39 -5.26
N ALA A 13 -14.60 -28.54 -4.82
CA ALA A 13 -13.16 -28.83 -4.83
C ALA A 13 -12.60 -28.99 -6.26
N LEU A 14 -13.39 -29.55 -7.19
CA LEU A 14 -12.98 -29.67 -8.59
C LEU A 14 -12.89 -28.29 -9.28
N PHE A 15 -13.80 -27.38 -8.93
CA PHE A 15 -13.81 -26.01 -9.46
C PHE A 15 -12.65 -25.16 -8.91
N LEU A 16 -12.28 -25.37 -7.64
CA LEU A 16 -11.13 -24.70 -7.02
C LEU A 16 -9.78 -25.21 -7.53
N MET A 17 -9.69 -26.48 -7.94
CA MET A 17 -8.47 -27.04 -8.55
C MET A 17 -8.24 -26.57 -9.99
N MET A 18 -9.31 -26.29 -10.75
CA MET A 18 -9.22 -25.76 -12.12
C MET A 18 -8.68 -24.32 -12.18
N THR A 19 -8.82 -23.53 -11.11
CA THR A 19 -8.32 -22.15 -11.06
C THR A 19 -6.88 -22.03 -10.54
N LEU A 20 -6.31 -23.11 -10.00
CA LEU A 20 -4.95 -23.13 -9.44
C LEU A 20 -3.91 -23.78 -10.37
N THR A 21 -4.31 -24.41 -11.47
CA THR A 21 -3.37 -24.79 -12.54
C THR A 21 -3.09 -23.57 -13.39
N GLY A 22 -2.16 -22.73 -12.90
CA GLY A 22 -1.54 -21.69 -13.71
C GLY A 22 -1.04 -22.28 -15.02
N CYS A 23 -1.30 -21.58 -16.13
CA CYS A 23 -0.72 -21.90 -17.43
C CYS A 23 0.79 -22.11 -17.26
N PRO A 24 1.38 -23.24 -17.70
CA PRO A 24 2.82 -23.31 -17.85
C PRO A 24 3.17 -22.31 -18.94
N GLY A 25 3.63 -21.12 -18.54
CA GLY A 25 4.23 -20.16 -19.46
C GLY A 25 5.33 -20.87 -20.24
N PRO A 26 5.53 -20.56 -21.52
CA PRO A 26 6.54 -21.23 -22.33
C PRO A 26 7.89 -21.05 -21.66
N ALA A 27 8.45 -22.17 -21.18
CA ALA A 27 9.86 -22.26 -20.83
C ALA A 27 10.62 -22.05 -22.14
N THR A 28 11.04 -20.81 -22.36
CA THR A 28 11.93 -20.49 -23.46
C THR A 28 13.31 -20.90 -22.96
N GLU A 29 13.82 -21.98 -23.52
CA GLU A 29 15.18 -22.44 -23.28
C GLU A 29 16.16 -21.30 -23.58
N GLU A 30 17.05 -21.04 -22.63
CA GLU A 30 18.21 -20.20 -22.87
C GLU A 30 19.11 -20.92 -23.88
N THR A 31 19.06 -20.48 -25.14
CA THR A 31 20.22 -20.55 -26.01
C THR A 31 20.76 -19.14 -26.10
N GLY A 32 21.88 -18.94 -25.42
CA GLY A 32 22.61 -17.69 -25.43
C GLY A 32 23.02 -17.31 -26.85
N GLU A 33 22.61 -16.12 -27.24
CA GLU A 33 23.42 -15.21 -28.04
C GLU A 33 23.30 -13.86 -27.35
N GLU A 34 24.44 -13.28 -26.99
CA GLU A 34 24.56 -11.91 -26.48
C GLU A 34 23.98 -10.96 -27.52
N ALA A 35 22.67 -10.74 -27.46
CA ALA A 35 22.02 -9.64 -28.15
C ALA A 35 22.20 -8.42 -27.25
N ASP A 36 23.19 -7.62 -27.59
CA ASP A 36 23.33 -6.22 -27.21
C ASP A 36 21.94 -5.55 -27.19
N SER A 37 21.35 -5.47 -25.99
CA SER A 37 20.06 -4.83 -25.79
C SER A 37 20.32 -3.34 -25.68
N GLU A 38 20.73 -2.74 -26.80
CA GLU A 38 20.38 -1.36 -27.08
C GLU A 38 18.86 -1.28 -26.94
N THR A 39 18.42 -0.75 -25.81
CA THR A 39 17.04 -0.32 -25.58
C THR A 39 16.78 0.79 -26.60
N LYS A 40 16.39 0.40 -27.82
CA LYS A 40 15.88 1.34 -28.82
C LYS A 40 14.79 2.15 -28.13
N GLU A 41 15.04 3.44 -27.94
CA GLU A 41 14.02 4.36 -27.48
C GLU A 41 12.82 4.21 -28.41
N VAL A 42 11.74 3.64 -27.89
CA VAL A 42 10.48 3.57 -28.61
C VAL A 42 9.96 5.00 -28.66
N LEU A 43 10.23 5.69 -29.78
CA LEU A 43 9.65 6.98 -30.09
C LEU A 43 8.13 6.79 -30.19
N LEU A 44 7.44 7.12 -29.11
CA LEU A 44 5.98 7.11 -29.07
C LEU A 44 5.46 8.12 -30.09
N GLU A 45 4.40 7.76 -30.81
CA GLU A 45 3.70 8.72 -31.65
C GLU A 45 3.18 9.88 -30.79
N PRO A 46 3.12 11.11 -31.34
CA PRO A 46 2.54 12.25 -30.63
C PRO A 46 1.10 11.92 -30.18
N PHE A 47 0.85 12.02 -28.87
CA PHE A 47 -0.47 11.84 -28.31
C PHE A 47 -1.35 13.06 -28.61
N ASP A 48 -2.43 12.87 -29.37
CA ASP A 48 -3.44 13.90 -29.60
C ASP A 48 -4.53 13.80 -28.53
N ALA A 49 -4.37 14.59 -27.46
CA ALA A 49 -5.29 14.58 -26.33
C ALA A 49 -6.65 15.23 -26.70
N PRO A 50 -7.79 14.66 -26.26
CA PRO A 50 -9.08 15.33 -26.43
C PRO A 50 -9.12 16.66 -25.68
N LYS A 51 -9.93 17.59 -26.16
CA LYS A 51 -10.11 18.89 -25.47
C LYS A 51 -10.93 18.70 -24.21
N LEU A 52 -10.65 19.53 -23.20
CA LEU A 52 -11.41 19.52 -21.94
C LEU A 52 -12.92 19.67 -22.16
N ALA A 53 -13.34 20.57 -23.05
CA ALA A 53 -14.76 20.80 -23.36
C ALA A 53 -15.46 19.56 -23.96
N ASP A 54 -14.73 18.74 -24.71
CA ASP A 54 -15.26 17.50 -25.28
C ASP A 54 -15.42 16.42 -24.19
N LEU A 55 -14.51 16.40 -23.21
CA LEU A 55 -14.59 15.52 -22.05
C LEU A 55 -15.76 15.92 -21.15
N ASP A 56 -15.88 17.19 -20.77
CA ASP A 56 -16.96 17.70 -19.91
C ASP A 56 -18.37 17.42 -20.46
N ALA A 57 -18.52 17.27 -21.77
CA ALA A 57 -19.79 16.94 -22.42
C ALA A 57 -20.07 15.43 -22.54
N GLN A 58 -19.03 14.59 -22.47
CA GLN A 58 -19.10 13.16 -22.79
C GLN A 58 -18.89 12.24 -21.58
N VAL A 59 -18.25 12.72 -20.53
CA VAL A 59 -17.91 11.91 -19.35
C VAL A 59 -18.55 12.46 -18.09
N GLU A 60 -18.80 11.57 -17.13
CA GLU A 60 -19.16 11.93 -15.77
C GLU A 60 -17.87 11.95 -14.94
N TRP A 61 -17.59 13.09 -14.31
CA TRP A 61 -16.41 13.24 -13.46
C TRP A 61 -16.71 12.70 -12.06
N GLU A 62 -15.84 11.84 -11.55
CA GLU A 62 -15.88 11.44 -10.15
C GLU A 62 -15.15 12.46 -9.29
N ASP A 63 -15.78 12.89 -8.20
CA ASP A 63 -15.15 13.78 -7.22
C ASP A 63 -13.98 13.07 -6.53
N GLN A 64 -12.77 13.56 -6.79
CA GLN A 64 -11.52 13.09 -6.18
C GLN A 64 -10.86 14.27 -5.44
N PRO A 65 -11.32 14.61 -4.22
CA PRO A 65 -10.79 15.76 -3.50
C PRO A 65 -9.35 15.52 -3.06
N VAL A 66 -8.53 16.57 -3.12
CA VAL A 66 -7.21 16.59 -2.52
C VAL A 66 -7.35 16.86 -1.03
N LEU A 67 -7.04 15.87 -0.20
CA LEU A 67 -7.16 15.94 1.26
C LEU A 67 -5.80 16.15 1.92
N ASP A 68 -5.79 16.85 3.07
CA ASP A 68 -4.59 17.00 3.90
C ASP A 68 -4.32 15.71 4.69
N SER A 69 -3.23 15.03 4.36
CA SER A 69 -2.86 13.77 4.99
C SER A 69 -2.47 13.90 6.45
N LEU A 70 -1.96 15.06 6.90
CA LEU A 70 -1.61 15.31 8.29
C LEU A 70 -2.86 15.50 9.14
N GLU A 71 -3.87 16.21 8.62
CA GLU A 71 -5.16 16.35 9.29
C GLU A 71 -5.83 14.99 9.48
N LEU A 72 -5.90 14.18 8.42
CA LEU A 72 -6.45 12.82 8.48
C LEU A 72 -5.70 11.91 9.45
N LEU A 73 -4.37 12.03 9.52
CA LEU A 73 -3.57 11.23 10.43
C LEU A 73 -3.74 11.67 11.89
N ARG A 74 -3.83 12.99 12.16
CA ARG A 74 -4.15 13.52 13.49
C ARG A 74 -5.53 13.05 13.95
N GLU A 75 -6.53 13.10 13.08
CA GLU A 75 -7.87 12.62 13.39
C GLU A 75 -7.85 11.14 13.78
N ARG A 76 -7.21 10.29 12.98
CA ARG A 76 -7.05 8.86 13.28
C ARG A 76 -6.36 8.65 14.64
N GLN A 77 -5.24 9.33 14.86
CA GLN A 77 -4.48 9.20 16.11
C GLN A 77 -5.27 9.74 17.32
N SER A 78 -6.16 10.72 17.17
CA SER A 78 -6.98 11.20 18.30
C SER A 78 -7.90 10.11 18.87
N GLN A 79 -8.22 9.08 18.08
CA GLN A 79 -9.09 7.97 18.46
C GLN A 79 -8.31 6.78 19.04
N GLU A 80 -7.00 6.75 18.85
CA GLU A 80 -6.12 5.69 19.32
C GLU A 80 -5.54 6.03 20.70
N LYS A 81 -5.57 5.07 21.62
CA LYS A 81 -4.93 5.21 22.93
C LYS A 81 -3.50 4.67 22.88
N PRO A 82 -2.49 5.45 23.30
CA PRO A 82 -1.13 4.94 23.46
C PRO A 82 -1.09 3.74 24.40
N GLN A 83 -0.28 2.72 24.06
CA GLN A 83 -0.11 1.52 24.88
C GLN A 83 0.66 1.80 26.18
N VAL A 84 1.55 2.79 26.16
CA VAL A 84 2.37 3.26 27.28
C VAL A 84 2.50 4.78 27.22
N THR A 85 2.92 5.40 28.32
CA THR A 85 3.24 6.84 28.36
C THR A 85 4.54 7.15 27.62
N VAL A 86 4.76 8.43 27.30
CA VAL A 86 6.00 8.90 26.65
C VAL A 86 7.22 8.63 27.56
N GLU A 87 7.10 8.89 28.85
CA GLU A 87 8.18 8.69 29.83
C GLU A 87 8.53 7.20 30.01
N GLU A 88 7.55 6.31 29.89
CA GLU A 88 7.78 4.86 29.89
C GLU A 88 8.45 4.42 28.59
N ALA A 89 7.94 4.88 27.44
CA ALA A 89 8.50 4.54 26.12
C ALA A 89 9.97 4.94 25.99
N LEU A 90 10.37 6.10 26.51
CA LEU A 90 11.76 6.57 26.50
C LEU A 90 12.72 5.68 27.32
N LYS A 91 12.19 4.86 28.24
CA LYS A 91 13.00 3.91 29.04
C LYS A 91 13.07 2.52 28.41
N LEU A 92 12.17 2.21 27.48
CA LEU A 92 12.15 0.94 26.78
C LEU A 92 13.32 0.83 25.79
N LYS A 93 13.65 -0.41 25.43
CA LYS A 93 14.65 -0.72 24.40
C LYS A 93 13.98 -1.53 23.29
N ASN A 94 14.42 -1.31 22.06
CA ASN A 94 14.02 -2.10 20.90
C ASN A 94 14.68 -3.49 21.00
N THR A 95 14.03 -4.42 21.73
CA THR A 95 14.50 -5.80 21.93
C THR A 95 13.71 -6.82 21.13
N ASP A 96 12.42 -6.58 20.97
CA ASP A 96 11.46 -7.48 20.35
C ASP A 96 10.25 -6.68 19.81
N GLN A 97 9.35 -7.38 19.13
CA GLN A 97 8.19 -6.78 18.49
C GLN A 97 7.26 -6.10 19.50
N GLU A 98 7.02 -6.70 20.67
CA GLU A 98 6.12 -6.14 21.67
C GLU A 98 6.66 -4.82 22.23
N MET A 99 7.97 -4.76 22.53
CA MET A 99 8.59 -3.52 22.99
C MET A 99 8.56 -2.44 21.90
N ASN A 100 8.76 -2.82 20.64
CA ASN A 100 8.69 -1.88 19.52
C ASN A 100 7.30 -1.31 19.30
N GLU A 101 6.27 -2.15 19.40
CA GLU A 101 4.88 -1.69 19.29
C GLU A 101 4.54 -0.68 20.39
N LYS A 102 5.00 -0.90 21.62
CA LYS A 102 4.84 0.06 22.73
C LYS A 102 5.56 1.37 22.45
N ILE A 103 6.82 1.30 22.01
CA ILE A 103 7.62 2.48 21.66
C ILE A 103 6.94 3.28 20.54
N LEU A 104 6.53 2.62 19.46
CA LEU A 104 5.89 3.25 18.30
C LEU A 104 4.52 3.83 18.67
N SER A 105 3.75 3.15 19.51
CA SER A 105 2.43 3.61 19.94
C SER A 105 2.48 4.97 20.67
N ALA A 106 3.55 5.20 21.45
CA ALA A 106 3.75 6.42 22.20
C ALA A 106 4.57 7.50 21.45
N LEU A 107 5.69 7.12 20.81
CA LEU A 107 6.63 8.06 20.19
C LEU A 107 6.40 8.27 18.68
N GLY A 108 5.63 7.39 18.02
CA GLY A 108 5.31 7.48 16.59
C GLY A 108 4.10 8.36 16.29
N ARG A 109 3.74 9.28 17.18
CA ARG A 109 2.55 10.12 17.05
C ARG A 109 2.90 11.49 16.49
N LEU A 110 1.96 12.09 15.77
CA LEU A 110 2.07 13.48 15.34
C LEU A 110 1.96 14.43 16.54
N PRO A 111 2.60 15.61 16.45
CA PRO A 111 2.35 16.70 17.39
C PRO A 111 0.89 17.13 17.33
N GLU A 112 0.33 17.52 18.48
CA GLU A 112 -1.07 17.96 18.58
C GLU A 112 -1.31 19.26 17.80
N ASN A 113 -0.28 20.11 17.75
CA ASN A 113 -0.30 21.39 17.04
C ASN A 113 1.13 21.80 16.64
N ASP A 114 1.24 22.85 15.84
CA ASP A 114 2.52 23.32 15.30
C ASP A 114 3.43 23.97 16.36
N GLU A 115 2.89 24.34 17.54
CA GLU A 115 3.69 24.90 18.64
C GLU A 115 4.56 23.82 19.33
N GLN A 116 4.16 22.55 19.22
CA GLN A 116 4.95 21.42 19.72
C GLN A 116 6.11 21.05 18.78
N VAL A 117 6.17 21.63 17.57
CA VAL A 117 7.21 21.36 16.58
C VAL A 117 8.33 22.38 16.70
N ASP A 118 9.54 21.90 16.96
CA ASP A 118 10.75 22.70 16.82
C ASP A 118 11.18 22.77 15.34
N TRP A 119 10.62 23.73 14.61
CA TRP A 119 10.96 23.99 13.20
C TRP A 119 12.41 24.44 12.99
N GLY A 120 13.09 24.87 14.05
CA GLY A 120 14.51 25.25 14.02
C GLY A 120 15.46 24.09 14.33
N ALA A 121 14.93 22.91 14.64
CA ALA A 121 15.75 21.76 15.02
C ALA A 121 16.70 21.34 13.88
N THR A 122 17.97 21.15 14.24
CA THR A 122 19.01 20.67 13.32
C THR A 122 19.59 19.36 13.81
N ILE A 123 19.75 18.39 12.91
CA ILE A 123 20.40 17.11 13.21
C ILE A 123 21.91 17.31 13.14
N ASN A 124 22.57 17.30 14.30
CA ASN A 124 24.02 17.24 14.39
C ASN A 124 24.46 15.78 14.26
N ARG A 125 25.19 15.44 13.19
CA ARG A 125 25.77 14.11 12.95
C ARG A 125 27.24 14.07 13.32
#